data_AF-A0A7X5YJM0-F1
#
_entry.id   AF-A0A7X5YJM0-F1
#
_cell.length_a   1.000
_cell.length_b   1.000
_cell.length_c   1.000
_cell.angle_alpha   90.00
_cell.angle_beta   90.00
_cell.angle_gamma   90.00
#
_symmetry.space_group_name_H-M   'P 1'
#
loop_
_entity.id
_entity.type
_entity.pdbx_description
1 polymer ?
#
loop_
_entity_poly.entity_id
_entity_poly.type
_entity_poly.pdbx_seq_one_letter_code
_entity_poly.pdbx_strand_id
1 'polypeptide(L)' 'MPDRQQPSDNPRKGPLNPTARDAVVVVQNPPEKPMHMTPDEADISGIRMMDAADRARKGGDRR' A
#
# COMPACT_ATOMS: atom_id res chain seq x y z
N MET A 1 11.43 17.57 26.85
CA MET A 1 10.47 18.10 25.86
C MET A 1 10.16 16.96 24.90
N PRO A 2 8.89 16.61 24.68
CA PRO A 2 8.54 15.41 23.90
C PRO A 2 8.87 15.63 22.42
N ASP A 3 9.52 14.64 21.81
CA ASP A 3 9.75 14.53 20.38
C ASP A 3 8.42 14.64 19.62
N ARG A 4 8.13 15.85 19.15
CA ARG A 4 7.02 16.15 18.27
C ARG A 4 7.35 15.51 16.93
N GLN A 5 6.95 14.25 16.75
CA GLN A 5 6.94 13.61 15.44
C GLN A 5 6.21 14.54 14.49
N GLN A 6 6.96 15.16 13.58
CA GLN A 6 6.40 16.02 12.55
C GLN A 6 5.44 15.15 11.73
N PRO A 7 4.19 15.58 11.48
CA PRO A 7 3.33 14.89 10.53
C PRO A 7 4.07 14.94 9.20
N SER A 8 4.42 13.76 8.68
CA SER A 8 5.12 13.66 7.41
C SER A 8 4.10 14.06 6.33
N ASP A 9 4.11 15.34 5.96
CA ASP A 9 3.49 15.91 4.76
C ASP A 9 4.19 15.35 3.51
N ASN A 10 4.33 14.02 3.41
CA ASN A 10 4.92 13.37 2.26
C ASN A 10 3.76 12.99 1.33
N PRO A 11 3.49 13.76 0.26
CA PRO A 11 2.64 13.30 -0.84
C PRO A 11 3.41 12.16 -1.50
N ARG A 12 3.18 10.95 -1.00
CA ARG A 12 4.03 9.78 -1.20
C ARG A 12 4.46 9.64 -2.67
N LYS A 13 5.77 9.74 -2.91
CA LYS A 13 6.41 9.46 -4.21
C LYS A 13 6.89 8.02 -4.22
N GLY A 14 6.71 7.31 -5.34
CA GLY A 14 7.13 5.92 -5.51
C GLY A 14 5.97 4.92 -5.58
N PRO A 15 6.25 3.69 -6.08
CA PRO A 15 5.24 2.66 -6.26
C PRO A 15 4.65 2.18 -4.93
N LEU A 16 3.40 1.72 -4.97
CA LEU A 16 2.74 1.09 -3.84
C LEU A 16 3.50 -0.15 -3.38
N ASN A 17 3.41 -0.40 -2.07
CA ASN A 17 3.94 -1.61 -1.45
C ASN A 17 2.86 -2.29 -0.61
N PRO A 18 1.86 -2.90 -1.27
CA PRO A 18 0.77 -3.58 -0.58
C PRO A 18 1.24 -4.86 0.10
N THR A 19 0.61 -5.21 1.21
CA THR A 19 0.89 -6.45 1.95
C THR A 19 -0.40 -7.22 2.17
N ALA A 20 -0.39 -8.53 1.92
CA ALA A 20 -1.50 -9.40 2.27
C ALA A 20 -1.56 -9.63 3.78
N ARG A 21 -2.76 -9.50 4.36
CA ARG A 21 -3.14 -9.92 5.72
C ARG A 21 -4.44 -10.71 5.63
N ASP A 22 -4.88 -11.34 6.72
CA ASP A 22 -6.02 -12.26 6.78
C ASP A 22 -7.21 -11.85 5.89
N ALA A 23 -7.29 -12.41 4.67
CA ALA A 23 -8.27 -12.10 3.63
C ALA A 23 -8.36 -10.61 3.19
N VAL A 24 -7.38 -9.76 3.52
CA VAL A 24 -7.35 -8.33 3.17
C VAL A 24 -6.00 -7.89 2.59
N VAL A 25 -6.02 -6.90 1.71
CA VAL A 25 -4.81 -6.24 1.20
C VAL A 25 -4.62 -4.92 1.94
N VAL A 26 -3.50 -4.79 2.64
CA VAL A 26 -3.15 -3.58 3.40
C VAL A 26 -2.22 -2.71 2.57
N VAL A 27 -2.66 -1.49 2.28
CA VAL A 27 -1.83 -0.42 1.74
C VAL A 27 -1.54 0.55 2.89
N GLN A 28 -0.31 0.55 3.40
CA GLN A 28 0.05 1.45 4.51
C GLN A 28 -0.07 2.91 4.10
N ASN A 29 -0.55 3.79 4.98
CA ASN A 29 -0.71 5.24 4.73
C ASN A 29 -1.51 5.53 3.44
N PRO A 30 -2.81 5.16 3.38
CA PRO A 30 -3.65 5.64 2.29
C PRO A 30 -3.69 7.17 2.39
N PRO A 31 -3.33 7.91 1.33
CA PRO A 31 -3.35 9.36 1.39
C PRO A 31 -4.81 9.83 1.46
N GLU A 32 -5.08 10.83 2.31
CA GLU A 32 -6.39 11.51 2.36
C GLU A 32 -6.69 12.29 1.07
N LYS A 33 -5.68 12.45 0.21
CA LYS A 33 -5.72 13.15 -1.07
C LYS A 33 -5.34 12.19 -2.21
N PRO A 34 -5.73 12.49 -3.47
CA PRO A 34 -5.27 11.73 -4.63
C PRO A 34 -3.73 11.60 -4.66
N MET A 35 -3.24 10.39 -4.91
CA MET A 35 -1.81 10.12 -5.09
C MET A 35 -1.43 10.39 -6.55
N HIS A 36 -0.30 11.05 -6.76
CA HIS A 36 0.28 11.25 -8.09
C HIS A 36 1.43 10.26 -8.27
N MET A 37 1.39 9.48 -9.35
CA MET A 37 2.39 8.47 -9.68
C MET A 37 2.80 8.64 -11.14
N THR A 38 4.04 8.27 -11.48
CA THR A 38 4.39 8.11 -12.90
C THR A 38 3.69 6.87 -13.48
N PRO A 39 3.58 6.75 -14.81
CA PRO A 39 3.05 5.54 -15.44
C PRO A 39 3.76 4.27 -14.98
N ASP A 40 5.10 4.28 -14.96
CA ASP A 40 5.91 3.13 -14.52
C ASP A 40 5.64 2.77 -13.04
N GLU A 41 5.49 3.78 -12.18
CA GLU A 41 5.16 3.56 -10.77
C GLU A 41 3.77 2.95 -10.62
N ALA A 42 2.80 3.39 -11.42
CA ALA A 42 1.44 2.84 -11.42
C ALA A 42 1.43 1.38 -11.91
N ASP A 43 2.20 1.05 -12.94
CA ASP A 43 2.34 -0.30 -13.47
C ASP A 43 2.94 -1.25 -12.42
N ILE A 44 4.07 -0.87 -11.82
CA ILE A 44 4.71 -1.65 -10.76
C ILE A 44 3.75 -1.83 -9.57
N SER A 45 2.98 -0.79 -9.24
CA SER A 45 1.99 -0.84 -8.16
C SER A 45 0.87 -1.83 -8.45
N GLY A 46 0.34 -1.82 -9.68
CA GLY A 46 -0.71 -2.74 -10.11
C GLY A 46 -0.27 -4.20 -9.99
N ILE A 47 0.95 -4.51 -10.45
CA ILE A 47 1.54 -5.85 -10.35
C ILE A 47 1.60 -6.31 -8.87
N ARG A 48 2.11 -5.47 -7.98
CA ARG A 48 2.21 -5.80 -6.55
C ARG A 48 0.84 -5.95 -5.88
N MET A 49 -0.13 -5.13 -6.26
CA MET A 49 -1.51 -5.21 -5.76
C MET A 49 -2.15 -6.54 -6.15
N MET A 50 -1.93 -6.99 -7.38
CA MET A 50 -2.43 -8.29 -7.85
C MET A 50 -1.81 -9.47 -7.07
N ASP A 51 -0.48 -9.47 -6.86
CA ASP A 51 0.19 -10.52 -6.05
C ASP A 51 -0.30 -10.52 -4.59
N ALA A 52 -0.41 -9.34 -3.96
CA ALA A 52 -0.94 -9.24 -2.60
C ALA A 52 -2.40 -9.73 -2.51
N ALA A 53 -3.24 -9.44 -3.49
CA ALA A 53 -4.62 -9.91 -3.52
C ALA A 53 -4.71 -11.43 -3.66
N ASP A 54 -3.90 -12.04 -4.54
CA ASP A 54 -3.83 -13.49 -4.69
C ASP A 54 -3.41 -14.17 -3.37
N ARG A 55 -2.36 -13.65 -2.72
CA ARG A 55 -1.91 -14.14 -1.40
C ARG A 55 -2.98 -13.99 -0.33
N ALA A 56 -3.71 -12.87 -0.31
CA ALA A 56 -4.77 -12.63 0.66
C ALA A 56 -5.94 -13.63 0.49
N ARG A 57 -6.33 -13.95 -0.75
CA ARG A 57 -7.35 -14.98 -1.05
C ARG A 57 -6.90 -16.36 -0.56
N LYS A 58 -5.67 -16.76 -0.87
CA LYS A 58 -5.10 -18.06 -0.47
C LYS A 58 -4.89 -18.18 1.04
N GLY A 59 -4.59 -17.08 1.72
CA GLY A 59 -4.44 -17.04 3.17
C GLY A 59 -5.78 -17.12 3.92
N GLY A 60 -6.86 -16.60 3.33
CA GLY A 60 -8.22 -16.69 3.87
C GLY A 60 -8.87 -18.07 3.72
N ASP A 61 -8.39 -18.91 2.80
CA ASP A 61 -8.91 -20.25 2.47
C ASP A 61 -8.46 -21.36 3.46
N ARG A 62 -7.77 -21.00 4.56
CA ARG A 62 -7.34 -21.93 5.62
C ARG A 62 -8.16 -21.81 6.91
N ARG A 63 -9.45 -21.48 6.83
CA ARG A 63 -10.37 -21.50 7.98
C ARG A 63 -11.59 -22.37 7.72
#